data_AF-A0A7W8E7X3-F1
#
_entry.id   AF-A0A7W8E7X3-F1
#
_cell.length_a   1.000
_cell.length_b   1.000
_cell.length_c   1.000
_cell.angle_alpha   90.00
_cell.angle_beta   90.00
_cell.angle_gamma   90.00
#
_symmetry.space_group_name_H-M   'P 1'
#
loop_
_entity.id
_entity.type
_entity.pdbx_description
1 polymer ?
#
loop_
_entity_poly.entity_id
_entity_poly.type
_entity_poly.pdbx_seq_one_letter_code
_entity_poly.pdbx_strand_id
1 'polypeptide(L)'
;MPRPISWLPRLHEIRRSVANSVRSHYGRREFEQIFELQPRAAQKLVEMLPTVKIGTSLLVEREALVVFLDRVREADDVAALFDKVRTEKAGVSRKKVRALVPRDTEPATLTSLPESIALSRGRMEVSFETVEQLAEAMFALARVLETDVDAFAQAYEPEKPPEVSEEAAEMDALYAELEELKKERAYRS
;
A
#
# COMPACT_ATOMS: atom_id res chain seq x y z
N MET A 1 -33.47 -21.39 11.46
CA MET A 1 -32.31 -21.62 12.33
C MET A 1 -31.05 -21.63 11.47
N PRO A 2 -30.01 -20.84 11.76
CA PRO A 2 -28.76 -20.92 11.02
C PRO A 2 -28.17 -22.32 11.21
N ARG A 3 -27.72 -22.94 10.13
CA ARG A 3 -27.09 -24.27 10.21
C ARG A 3 -25.78 -24.15 11.00
N PRO A 4 -25.52 -25.04 11.96
CA PRO A 4 -24.26 -25.03 12.69
C PRO A 4 -23.10 -25.21 11.70
N ILE A 5 -22.02 -24.46 11.92
CA ILE A 5 -20.85 -24.48 11.06
C ILE A 5 -20.12 -25.81 11.28
N SER A 6 -20.03 -26.64 10.24
CA SER A 6 -19.62 -28.05 10.31
C SER A 6 -18.21 -28.29 10.85
N TRP A 7 -17.30 -27.33 10.68
CA TRP A 7 -15.90 -27.47 11.09
C TRP A 7 -15.60 -26.98 12.52
N LEU A 8 -16.55 -26.30 13.19
CA LEU A 8 -16.32 -25.77 14.54
C LEU A 8 -15.89 -26.84 15.56
N PRO A 9 -16.47 -28.05 15.59
CA PRO A 9 -16.02 -29.11 16.50
C PRO A 9 -14.54 -29.49 16.29
N ARG A 10 -14.02 -29.32 15.06
CA ARG A 10 -12.65 -29.66 14.65
C ARG A 10 -11.71 -28.47 14.64
N LEU A 11 -12.14 -27.33 15.17
CA LEU A 11 -11.35 -26.09 15.18
C LEU A 11 -9.94 -26.31 15.76
N HIS A 12 -9.82 -27.08 16.83
CA HIS A 12 -8.54 -27.36 17.48
C HIS A 12 -7.57 -28.17 16.59
N GLU A 13 -8.08 -29.14 15.83
CA GLU A 13 -7.31 -29.93 14.86
C GLU A 13 -6.87 -29.05 13.69
N ILE A 14 -7.79 -28.26 13.15
CA ILE A 14 -7.54 -27.35 12.04
C ILE A 14 -6.48 -26.32 12.42
N ARG A 15 -6.61 -25.68 13.58
CA ARG A 15 -5.62 -24.73 14.11
C ARG A 15 -4.25 -25.39 14.23
N ARG A 16 -4.17 -26.59 14.83
CA ARG A 16 -2.90 -27.31 14.99
C ARG A 16 -2.26 -27.63 13.64
N SER A 17 -3.06 -28.07 12.67
CA SER A 17 -2.61 -28.38 11.31
C SER A 17 -2.07 -27.14 10.59
N VAL A 18 -2.76 -26.00 10.68
CA VAL A 18 -2.33 -24.73 10.08
C VAL A 18 -1.06 -24.19 10.78
N ALA A 19 -1.01 -24.22 12.11
CA ALA A 19 0.13 -23.71 12.88
C ALA A 19 1.42 -24.51 12.63
N ASN A 20 1.32 -25.82 12.46
CA ASN A 20 2.46 -26.70 12.19
C ASN A 20 2.80 -26.82 10.70
N SER A 21 2.08 -26.11 9.82
CA SER A 21 2.32 -26.19 8.40
C SER A 21 3.52 -25.33 7.97
N VAL A 22 4.34 -25.87 7.07
CA VAL A 22 5.45 -25.15 6.43
C VAL A 22 4.93 -24.11 5.41
N ARG A 23 3.65 -24.19 5.03
CA ARG A 23 3.06 -23.28 4.04
C ARG A 23 2.85 -21.88 4.62
N SER A 24 3.24 -20.86 3.87
CA SER A 24 3.05 -19.46 4.25
C SER A 24 1.68 -18.90 3.84
N HIS A 25 1.08 -19.44 2.78
CA HIS A 25 -0.16 -18.93 2.19
C HIS A 25 -1.17 -20.05 1.88
N TYR A 26 -2.45 -19.76 2.03
CA TYR A 26 -3.56 -20.66 1.80
C TYR A 26 -4.57 -20.06 0.83
N GLY A 27 -4.92 -20.80 -0.23
CA GLY A 27 -5.94 -20.41 -1.19
C GLY A 27 -7.24 -21.16 -0.99
N ARG A 28 -8.18 -20.97 -1.92
CA ARG A 28 -9.51 -21.59 -1.87
C ARG A 28 -9.46 -23.12 -1.75
N ARG A 29 -8.58 -23.78 -2.53
CA ARG A 29 -8.48 -25.26 -2.56
C ARG A 29 -8.01 -25.81 -1.22
N GLU A 30 -7.07 -25.13 -0.57
CA GLU A 30 -6.58 -25.52 0.75
C GLU A 30 -7.68 -25.34 1.80
N PHE A 31 -8.48 -24.28 1.72
CA PHE A 31 -9.64 -24.11 2.60
C PHE A 31 -10.71 -25.18 2.40
N GLU A 32 -10.99 -25.57 1.15
CA GLU A 32 -11.91 -26.69 0.86
C GLU A 32 -11.45 -27.99 1.52
N GLN A 33 -10.14 -28.28 1.47
CA GLN A 33 -9.56 -29.50 2.04
C GLN A 33 -9.47 -29.45 3.57
N ILE A 34 -8.94 -28.37 4.15
CA ILE A 34 -8.68 -28.26 5.59
C ILE A 34 -9.98 -28.17 6.39
N PHE A 35 -10.95 -27.39 5.90
CA PHE A 35 -12.21 -27.17 6.58
C PHE A 35 -13.31 -28.15 6.12
N GLU A 36 -13.01 -29.02 5.14
CA GLU A 36 -13.97 -29.92 4.49
C GLU A 36 -15.26 -29.19 4.06
N LEU A 37 -15.05 -28.09 3.35
CA LEU A 37 -16.12 -27.18 2.94
C LEU A 37 -16.41 -27.29 1.46
N GLN A 38 -17.67 -27.05 1.11
CA GLN A 38 -18.06 -26.84 -0.29
C GLN A 38 -17.35 -25.60 -0.86
N PRO A 39 -17.07 -25.56 -2.19
CA PRO A 39 -16.31 -24.48 -2.82
C PRO A 39 -16.88 -23.08 -2.53
N ARG A 40 -18.20 -22.93 -2.51
CA ARG A 40 -18.87 -21.65 -2.21
C ARG A 40 -18.68 -21.21 -0.75
N ALA A 41 -18.64 -22.15 0.19
CA ALA A 41 -18.45 -21.86 1.60
C ALA A 41 -16.98 -21.53 1.90
N ALA A 42 -16.04 -22.27 1.30
CA ALA A 42 -14.61 -21.96 1.36
C ALA A 42 -14.29 -20.57 0.78
N GLN A 43 -14.87 -20.24 -0.39
CA GLN A 43 -14.71 -18.92 -1.00
C GLN A 43 -15.19 -17.79 -0.08
N LYS A 44 -16.36 -17.95 0.56
CA LYS A 44 -16.87 -16.96 1.52
C LYS A 44 -15.93 -16.77 2.72
N LEU A 45 -15.32 -17.83 3.23
CA LEU A 45 -14.35 -17.72 4.33
C LEU A 45 -13.08 -16.98 3.90
N VAL A 46 -12.51 -17.34 2.75
CA VAL A 46 -11.34 -16.65 2.17
C VAL A 46 -11.67 -15.17 1.97
N GLU A 47 -12.87 -14.85 1.47
CA GLU A 47 -13.33 -13.48 1.30
C GLU A 47 -13.61 -12.73 2.60
N MET A 48 -13.69 -13.37 3.76
CA MET A 48 -13.83 -12.68 5.04
C MET A 48 -12.46 -12.35 5.68
N LEU A 49 -11.42 -13.08 5.34
CA LEU A 49 -10.08 -12.91 5.89
C LEU A 49 -9.28 -11.83 5.13
N PRO A 50 -8.22 -11.26 5.74
CA PRO A 50 -7.27 -10.44 5.00
C PRO A 50 -6.61 -11.30 3.92
N THR A 51 -6.72 -10.86 2.67
CA THR A 51 -6.24 -11.62 1.51
C THR A 51 -5.30 -10.80 0.65
N VAL A 52 -4.24 -11.45 0.19
CA VAL A 52 -3.32 -10.95 -0.82
C VAL A 52 -3.70 -11.56 -2.17
N LYS A 53 -3.75 -10.74 -3.22
CA LYS A 53 -4.04 -11.19 -4.57
C LYS A 53 -2.73 -11.51 -5.29
N ILE A 54 -2.55 -12.77 -5.69
CA ILE A 54 -1.42 -13.21 -6.52
C ILE A 54 -2.00 -13.73 -7.84
N GLY A 55 -1.79 -12.96 -8.92
CA GLY A 55 -2.41 -13.21 -10.23
C GLY A 55 -3.94 -13.15 -10.15
N THR A 56 -4.60 -14.28 -10.42
CA THR A 56 -6.07 -14.43 -10.33
C THR A 56 -6.53 -15.04 -9.00
N SER A 57 -5.59 -15.46 -8.14
CA SER A 57 -5.88 -16.19 -6.91
C SER A 57 -5.85 -15.26 -5.69
N LEU A 58 -6.79 -15.47 -4.77
CA LEU A 58 -6.79 -14.86 -3.44
C LEU A 58 -6.16 -15.82 -2.45
N LEU A 59 -5.16 -15.33 -1.73
CA LEU A 59 -4.42 -16.09 -0.73
C LEU A 59 -4.55 -15.43 0.64
N VAL A 60 -4.65 -16.24 1.68
CA VAL A 60 -4.64 -15.83 3.09
C VAL A 60 -3.30 -16.23 3.68
N GLU A 61 -2.65 -15.30 4.38
CA GLU A 61 -1.43 -15.58 5.12
C GLU A 61 -1.68 -16.54 6.29
N ARG A 62 -0.73 -17.44 6.56
CA ARG A 62 -0.83 -18.41 7.66
C ARG A 62 -1.09 -17.73 8.99
N GLU A 63 -0.36 -16.66 9.29
CA GLU A 63 -0.45 -15.96 10.59
C GLU A 63 -1.82 -15.34 10.78
N ALA A 64 -2.36 -14.68 9.76
CA ALA A 64 -3.71 -14.15 9.78
C ALA A 64 -4.77 -15.25 9.97
N LEU A 65 -4.58 -16.43 9.36
CA LEU A 65 -5.47 -17.57 9.54
C LEU A 65 -5.41 -18.11 10.98
N VAL A 66 -4.21 -18.25 11.57
CA VAL A 66 -4.07 -18.70 12.96
C VAL A 66 -4.72 -17.71 13.92
N VAL A 67 -4.45 -16.41 13.78
CA VAL A 67 -5.07 -15.37 14.61
C VAL A 67 -6.60 -15.41 14.51
N PHE A 68 -7.14 -15.63 13.31
CA PHE A 68 -8.57 -15.79 13.14
C PHE A 68 -9.12 -17.02 13.87
N LEU A 69 -8.48 -18.19 13.73
CA LEU A 69 -8.91 -19.42 14.42
C LEU A 69 -8.84 -19.27 15.94
N ASP A 70 -7.90 -18.49 16.45
CA ASP A 70 -7.74 -18.18 17.87
C ASP A 70 -8.89 -17.32 18.38
N ARG A 71 -9.27 -16.29 17.61
CA ARG A 71 -10.46 -15.48 17.89
C ARG A 71 -11.75 -16.30 17.87
N VAL A 72 -11.89 -17.24 16.94
CA VAL A 72 -13.07 -18.13 16.88
C VAL A 72 -13.12 -19.03 18.11
N ARG A 73 -11.97 -19.49 18.61
CA ARG A 73 -11.89 -20.32 19.82
C ARG A 73 -12.27 -19.56 21.09
N GLU A 74 -11.90 -18.29 21.16
CA GLU A 74 -12.13 -17.42 22.34
C GLU A 74 -13.50 -16.74 22.33
N ALA A 75 -14.24 -16.80 21.22
CA ALA A 75 -15.54 -16.19 21.11
C ALA A 75 -16.66 -17.08 21.69
N ASP A 76 -17.40 -16.53 22.65
CA ASP A 76 -18.63 -17.15 23.17
C ASP A 76 -19.74 -17.20 22.11
N ASP A 77 -19.80 -16.20 21.22
CA ASP A 77 -20.72 -16.14 20.08
C ASP A 77 -19.95 -16.02 18.76
N VAL A 78 -19.80 -17.18 18.12
CA VAL A 78 -19.14 -17.31 16.82
C VAL A 78 -19.92 -16.58 15.72
N ALA A 79 -21.26 -16.57 15.75
CA ALA A 79 -22.06 -15.91 14.72
C ALA A 79 -21.88 -14.39 14.78
N ALA A 80 -21.89 -13.81 15.99
CA ALA A 80 -21.59 -12.40 16.19
C ALA A 80 -20.16 -12.05 15.77
N LEU A 81 -19.18 -12.94 16.00
CA LEU A 81 -17.82 -12.75 15.50
C LEU A 81 -17.78 -12.69 13.96
N PHE A 82 -18.45 -13.62 13.28
CA PHE A 82 -18.51 -13.61 11.81
C PHE A 82 -19.16 -12.34 11.26
N ASP A 83 -20.22 -11.85 11.90
CA ASP A 83 -20.87 -10.60 11.48
C ASP A 83 -20.02 -9.37 11.80
N LYS A 84 -19.26 -9.36 12.90
CA LYS A 84 -18.26 -8.31 13.18
C LYS A 84 -17.15 -8.28 12.14
N VAL A 85 -16.52 -9.42 11.86
CA VAL A 85 -15.44 -9.53 10.85
C VAL A 85 -15.96 -9.13 9.46
N ARG A 86 -17.20 -9.51 9.13
CA ARG A 86 -17.84 -9.09 7.88
C ARG A 86 -18.10 -7.58 7.87
N THR A 87 -18.56 -7.00 8.98
CA THR A 87 -18.83 -5.56 9.10
C THR A 87 -17.55 -4.75 9.07
N GLU A 88 -16.49 -5.18 9.74
CA GLU A 88 -15.15 -4.55 9.69
C GLU A 88 -14.62 -4.53 8.26
N LYS A 89 -14.70 -5.67 7.56
CA LYS A 89 -14.31 -5.74 6.15
C LYS A 89 -15.24 -4.96 5.22
N ALA A 90 -16.54 -4.87 5.53
CA ALA A 90 -17.50 -4.06 4.80
C ALA A 90 -17.28 -2.55 5.04
N GLY A 91 -16.82 -2.15 6.21
CA GLY A 91 -16.36 -0.80 6.52
C GLY A 91 -15.11 -0.41 5.71
N VAL A 92 -14.31 -1.40 5.34
CA VAL A 92 -13.19 -1.27 4.38
C VAL A 92 -13.66 -1.50 2.91
N SER A 93 -14.95 -1.77 2.65
CA SER A 93 -15.41 -2.07 1.30
C SER A 93 -15.54 -0.83 0.43
N ARG A 94 -14.72 -0.80 -0.63
CA ARG A 94 -15.08 -0.91 -2.07
C ARG A 94 -16.35 -0.21 -2.58
N LYS A 95 -16.94 0.75 -1.88
CA LYS A 95 -17.79 1.73 -2.52
C LYS A 95 -16.87 2.52 -3.44
N LYS A 96 -16.96 2.24 -4.75
CA LYS A 96 -16.73 3.30 -5.75
C LYS A 96 -17.44 4.52 -5.19
N VAL A 97 -16.68 5.53 -4.80
CA VAL A 97 -17.18 6.80 -4.29
C VAL A 97 -18.05 7.38 -5.39
N ARG A 98 -19.36 7.09 -5.33
CA ARG A 98 -20.38 7.75 -6.12
C ARG A 98 -21.17 8.57 -5.12
N ALA A 99 -21.17 9.87 -5.36
CA ALA A 99 -21.52 10.95 -4.46
C ALA A 99 -20.44 11.24 -3.40
N LEU A 100 -19.40 11.95 -3.85
CA LEU A 100 -18.84 13.04 -3.05
C LEU A 100 -20.02 13.89 -2.58
N VAL A 101 -20.38 13.79 -1.30
CA VAL A 101 -20.93 14.96 -0.62
C VAL A 101 -19.75 15.92 -0.54
N PRO A 102 -19.79 17.09 -1.19
CA PRO A 102 -18.78 18.11 -0.95
C PRO A 102 -18.87 18.42 0.54
N ARG A 103 -17.93 17.91 1.32
CA ARG A 103 -17.54 18.62 2.53
C ARG A 103 -16.77 19.81 1.98
N ASP A 104 -17.30 21.00 2.23
CA ASP A 104 -16.57 22.26 2.12
C ASP A 104 -15.41 22.23 3.13
N THR A 105 -14.42 21.39 2.86
CA THR A 105 -13.07 21.56 3.38
C THR A 105 -12.34 22.26 2.27
N GLU A 106 -12.01 23.52 2.50
CA GLU A 106 -11.13 24.30 1.65
C GLU A 106 -9.93 23.43 1.24
N PRO A 107 -9.57 23.40 -0.05
CA PRO A 107 -8.45 22.60 -0.51
C PRO A 107 -7.19 23.03 0.23
N ALA A 108 -6.61 22.11 0.98
CA ALA A 108 -5.34 22.33 1.66
C ALA A 108 -4.29 22.58 0.59
N THR A 109 -3.83 23.82 0.49
CA THR A 109 -2.86 24.30 -0.49
C THR A 109 -1.50 24.41 0.20
N LEU A 110 -0.41 24.54 -0.58
CA LEU A 110 0.94 24.73 -0.02
C LEU A 110 1.03 25.93 0.95
N THR A 111 0.11 26.89 0.84
CA THR A 111 -0.02 28.05 1.73
C THR A 111 -0.76 27.76 3.04
N SER A 112 -1.44 26.62 3.17
CA SER A 112 -2.13 26.20 4.39
C SER A 112 -1.30 25.26 5.26
N LEU A 113 0.00 25.11 4.96
CA LEU A 113 0.92 24.34 5.80
C LEU A 113 1.10 25.05 7.16
N PRO A 114 1.09 24.31 8.27
CA PRO A 114 1.39 24.86 9.59
C PRO A 114 2.74 25.57 9.60
N GLU A 115 2.85 26.69 10.31
CA GLU A 115 4.12 27.44 10.47
C GLU A 115 5.24 26.60 11.09
N SER A 116 4.90 25.46 11.70
CA SER A 116 5.86 24.48 12.23
C SER A 116 6.62 23.72 11.16
N ILE A 117 6.23 23.79 9.89
CA ILE A 117 6.85 23.07 8.78
C ILE A 117 7.56 24.05 7.86
N ALA A 118 8.89 23.95 7.81
CA ALA A 118 9.72 24.64 6.84
C ALA A 118 10.10 23.67 5.71
N LEU A 119 9.76 24.02 4.48
CA LEU A 119 10.10 23.23 3.29
C LEU A 119 11.14 23.97 2.46
N SER A 120 12.16 23.23 2.03
CA SER A 120 13.19 23.67 1.10
C SER A 120 13.45 22.55 0.08
N ARG A 121 14.08 22.87 -1.05
CA ARG A 121 14.34 21.87 -2.08
C ARG A 121 15.15 20.70 -1.52
N GLY A 122 14.58 19.50 -1.57
CA GLY A 122 15.19 18.27 -1.03
C GLY A 122 15.29 18.19 0.49
N ARG A 123 14.68 19.10 1.26
CA ARG A 123 14.72 19.07 2.73
C ARG A 123 13.45 19.63 3.36
N MET A 124 12.93 18.89 4.34
CA MET A 124 11.86 19.32 5.23
C MET A 124 12.38 19.42 6.67
N GLU A 125 12.06 20.50 7.35
CA GLU A 125 12.31 20.71 8.76
C GLU A 125 10.98 20.92 9.49
N VAL A 126 10.81 20.25 10.63
CA VAL A 126 9.59 20.32 11.44
C VAL A 126 9.98 20.69 12.88
N SER A 127 9.42 21.78 13.38
CA SER A 127 9.61 22.22 14.77
C SER A 127 8.38 21.86 15.59
N PHE A 128 8.56 21.13 16.69
CA PHE A 128 7.46 20.72 17.57
C PHE A 128 7.88 20.71 19.04
N GLU A 129 6.95 21.02 19.92
CA GLU A 129 7.12 20.93 21.38
C GLU A 129 6.53 19.64 21.94
N THR A 130 5.51 19.09 21.27
CA THR A 130 4.86 17.83 21.68
C THR A 130 4.69 16.87 20.51
N VAL A 131 4.52 15.57 20.82
CA VAL A 131 4.36 14.52 19.81
C VAL A 131 3.05 14.68 19.03
N GLU A 132 2.01 15.22 19.65
CA GLU A 132 0.74 15.54 18.99
C GLU A 132 0.92 16.58 17.89
N GLN A 133 1.75 17.61 18.13
CA GLN A 133 2.05 18.64 17.13
C GLN A 133 2.81 18.06 15.93
N LEU A 134 3.73 17.11 16.16
CA LEU A 134 4.40 16.39 15.08
C LEU A 134 3.41 15.57 14.25
N ALA A 135 2.49 14.85 14.91
CA ALA A 135 1.47 14.07 14.22
C ALA A 135 0.54 14.96 13.38
N GLU A 136 0.15 16.11 13.92
CA GLU A 136 -0.67 17.10 13.22
C GLU A 136 0.06 17.68 12.00
N ALA A 137 1.35 18.03 12.15
CA ALA A 137 2.19 18.51 11.05
C ALA A 137 2.33 17.47 9.92
N MET A 138 2.58 16.20 10.27
CA MET A 138 2.67 15.12 9.28
C MET A 138 1.34 14.84 8.60
N PHE A 139 0.24 14.92 9.34
CA PHE A 139 -1.10 14.75 8.77
C PHE A 139 -1.46 15.90 7.81
N ALA A 140 -1.14 17.15 8.17
CA ALA A 140 -1.35 18.29 7.29
C ALA A 140 -0.55 18.17 5.98
N LEU A 141 0.73 17.78 6.07
CA LEU A 141 1.56 17.52 4.90
C LEU A 141 0.97 16.41 4.01
N ALA A 142 0.53 15.30 4.61
CA ALA A 142 -0.08 14.20 3.86
C ALA A 142 -1.32 14.63 3.07
N ARG A 143 -2.16 15.52 3.64
CA ARG A 143 -3.34 16.06 2.94
C ARG A 143 -2.98 16.97 1.77
N VAL A 144 -1.93 17.77 1.92
CA VAL A 144 -1.41 18.63 0.84
C VAL A 144 -0.85 17.78 -0.29
N LEU A 145 -0.06 16.75 0.04
CA LEU A 145 0.43 15.79 -0.95
C LEU A 145 -0.71 15.04 -1.63
N GLU A 146 -1.77 14.64 -0.93
CA GLU A 146 -2.92 13.98 -1.57
C GLU A 146 -3.64 14.88 -2.60
N THR A 147 -3.59 16.20 -2.39
CA THR A 147 -4.29 17.18 -3.24
C THR A 147 -3.43 17.68 -4.40
N ASP A 148 -2.13 17.88 -4.18
CA ASP A 148 -1.24 18.56 -5.15
C ASP A 148 0.20 18.05 -5.09
N VAL A 149 0.40 16.76 -5.43
CA VAL A 149 1.73 16.13 -5.54
C VAL A 149 2.58 16.86 -6.58
N ASP A 150 1.99 17.23 -7.72
CA ASP A 150 2.73 17.76 -8.87
C ASP A 150 3.29 19.17 -8.59
N ALA A 151 2.51 20.07 -7.98
CA ALA A 151 3.03 21.37 -7.56
C ALA A 151 4.05 21.25 -6.42
N PHE A 152 3.87 20.27 -5.53
CA PHE A 152 4.84 19.99 -4.46
C PHE A 152 6.19 19.52 -5.04
N ALA A 153 6.17 18.59 -6.00
CA ALA A 153 7.37 18.12 -6.70
C ALA A 153 8.06 19.27 -7.44
N GLN A 154 7.29 20.08 -8.18
CA GLN A 154 7.84 21.23 -8.91
C GLN A 154 8.50 22.27 -7.99
N ALA A 155 7.96 22.50 -6.79
CA ALA A 155 8.49 23.49 -5.86
C ALA A 155 9.69 22.99 -5.04
N TYR A 156 9.67 21.71 -4.61
CA TYR A 156 10.56 21.20 -3.56
C TYR A 156 11.42 19.99 -3.97
N GLU A 157 11.26 19.43 -5.17
CA GLU A 157 12.20 18.44 -5.67
C GLU A 157 13.52 19.14 -6.04
N PRO A 158 14.69 18.62 -5.63
CA PRO A 158 15.95 19.18 -6.06
C PRO A 158 16.06 19.07 -7.58
N GLU A 159 16.48 20.15 -8.25
CA GLU A 159 16.79 20.11 -9.68
C GLU A 159 17.83 19.01 -9.91
N LYS A 160 17.41 17.95 -10.59
CA LYS A 160 18.31 16.90 -11.02
C LYS A 160 19.34 17.59 -11.94
N PRO A 161 20.65 17.55 -11.65
CA PRO A 161 21.64 18.05 -12.60
C PRO A 161 21.36 17.36 -13.93
N PRO A 162 21.43 18.06 -15.07
CA PRO A 162 21.15 17.46 -16.36
C PRO A 162 21.99 16.18 -16.46
N GLU A 163 21.32 15.04 -16.57
CA GLU A 163 22.00 13.81 -16.99
C GLU A 163 22.60 14.18 -18.35
N VAL A 164 23.91 14.41 -18.36
CA VAL A 164 24.64 14.45 -19.61
C VAL A 164 24.44 13.06 -20.17
N SER A 165 23.52 12.93 -21.12
CA SER A 165 23.36 11.70 -21.88
C SER A 165 24.76 11.29 -22.34
N GLU A 166 25.14 10.03 -22.13
CA GLU A 166 26.43 9.52 -22.63
C GLU A 166 26.60 9.87 -24.12
N GLU A 167 25.48 9.89 -24.87
CA GLU A 167 25.41 10.32 -26.28
C GLU A 167 25.73 11.81 -26.49
N ALA A 168 25.36 12.69 -25.55
CA ALA A 168 25.68 14.12 -25.62
C ALA A 168 27.17 14.38 -25.34
N ALA A 169 27.74 13.65 -24.37
CA ALA A 169 29.18 13.70 -24.09
C ALA A 169 30.01 13.12 -25.25
N GLU A 170 29.55 12.01 -25.86
CA GLU A 170 30.17 11.41 -27.04
C GLU A 170 30.09 12.32 -28.27
N MET A 171 28.95 12.99 -28.46
CA MET A 171 28.75 13.90 -29.58
C MET A 171 29.59 15.17 -29.44
N ASP A 172 29.72 15.73 -28.23
CA ASP A 172 30.62 16.85 -27.95
C ASP A 172 32.09 16.46 -28.16
N ALA A 173 32.49 15.25 -27.78
CA ALA A 173 33.84 14.73 -28.04
C ALA A 173 34.13 14.57 -29.55
N LEU A 174 33.15 14.06 -30.31
CA LEU A 174 33.27 13.91 -31.76
C LEU A 174 33.36 15.28 -32.48
N TYR A 175 32.62 16.29 -32.01
CA TYR A 175 32.71 17.64 -32.53
C TYR A 175 34.06 18.30 -32.24
N ALA A 176 34.64 18.07 -31.06
CA ALA A 176 35.97 18.54 -30.71
C ALA A 176 37.05 17.93 -31.62
N GLU A 177 36.99 16.63 -31.88
CA GLU A 177 37.94 15.94 -32.77
C GLU A 177 37.84 16.43 -34.23
N LEU A 178 36.62 16.69 -34.71
CA LEU A 178 36.41 17.27 -36.04
C LEU A 178 36.94 18.69 -36.19
N GLU A 179 36.89 19.50 -35.13
CA GLU A 179 37.49 20.84 -35.15
C GLU A 179 39.03 20.79 -35.20
N GLU A 180 39.65 19.86 -34.47
CA GLU A 180 41.10 19.67 -34.53
C GLU A 180 41.55 19.25 -35.93
N LEU A 181 40.87 18.28 -36.54
CA LEU A 181 41.15 17.85 -37.91
C LEU A 181 40.95 18.96 -38.95
N LYS A 182 39.95 19.84 -38.74
CA LYS A 182 39.76 21.03 -39.59
C LYS A 182 40.89 22.03 -39.43
N LYS A 183 41.36 22.28 -38.21
CA LYS A 183 42.50 23.17 -37.92
C LYS A 183 43.80 22.62 -38.53
N GLU A 184 44.04 21.31 -38.44
CA GLU A 184 45.21 20.67 -39.06
C GLU A 184 45.19 20.74 -40.59
N ARG A 185 44.02 20.56 -41.21
CA ARG A 185 43.87 20.71 -42.67
C ARG A 185 44.02 22.16 -43.13
N ALA A 186 43.55 23.12 -42.34
CA ALA A 186 43.73 24.54 -42.62
C ALA A 186 45.20 24.99 -42.50
N TYR A 187 46.01 24.33 -41.67
CA TYR A 187 47.44 24.63 -41.50
C TYR A 187 48.35 23.94 -42.54
N ARG A 188 47.84 22.93 -43.27
CA ARG A 188 48.57 22.22 -44.34
C ARG A 188 48.27 22.74 -45.76
N SER A 189 47.38 23.73 -45.89
CA SER A 189 47.08 24.46 -47.14
C SER A 189 47.80 25.80 -47.17
#